data_AF-A0A925UBR4-F1
#
_entry.id   AF-A0A925UBR4-F1
#
_cell.length_a   1.000
_cell.length_b   1.000
_cell.length_c   1.000
_cell.angle_alpha   90.00
_cell.angle_beta   90.00
_cell.angle_gamma   90.00
#
_symmetry.space_group_name_H-M   'P 1'
#
loop_
_entity.id
_entity.type
_entity.pdbx_description
1 polymer ?
#
loop_
_entity_poly.entity_id
_entity_poly.type
_entity_poly.pdbx_seq_one_letter_code
_entity_poly.pdbx_strand_id
1 'polypeptide(L)'
;MRTTLDIDDDLLTAAKELARREGATAGQVVSRLLRHSLTGVNMPVPSRAHPKAVAGFVPFPARPGVVITNEQVNTLRDSEGI
;
A
#
# COMPACT_ATOMS: atom_id res chain seq x y z
N MET A 1 -0.56 -12.98 -5.97
CA MET A 1 -1.70 -13.86 -5.65
C MET A 1 -2.82 -13.60 -6.65
N ARG A 2 -3.63 -14.61 -6.98
CA ARG A 2 -4.85 -14.44 -7.76
C ARG A 2 -6.03 -14.43 -6.80
N THR A 3 -6.73 -13.30 -6.75
CA THR A 3 -7.85 -13.05 -5.83
C THR A 3 -9.03 -12.59 -6.67
N THR A 4 -10.23 -13.04 -6.33
CA THR A 4 -11.48 -12.55 -6.92
C THR A 4 -12.04 -11.46 -6.01
N LEU A 5 -12.35 -10.30 -6.58
CA LEU A 5 -12.90 -9.14 -5.87
C LEU A 5 -14.08 -8.62 -6.69
N ASP A 6 -15.19 -8.30 -6.02
CA ASP A 6 -16.29 -7.58 -6.63
C ASP A 6 -15.92 -6.10 -6.78
N ILE A 7 -16.10 -5.56 -7.98
CA ILE A 7 -15.77 -4.17 -8.34
C ILE A 7 -16.90 -3.59 -9.18
N ASP A 8 -17.16 -2.30 -9.01
CA ASP A 8 -18.19 -1.60 -9.79
C ASP A 8 -17.83 -1.55 -11.28
N ASP A 9 -18.84 -1.59 -12.14
CA ASP A 9 -18.69 -1.67 -13.60
C ASP A 9 -17.99 -0.43 -14.20
N ASP A 10 -18.23 0.74 -13.61
CA ASP A 10 -17.60 2.00 -14.00
C ASP A 10 -16.10 2.02 -13.68
N LEU A 11 -15.71 1.51 -12.50
CA LEU A 11 -14.33 1.34 -12.08
C LEU A 11 -13.61 0.31 -12.95
N LEU A 12 -14.25 -0.82 -13.28
CA LEU A 12 -13.67 -1.81 -14.19
C LEU A 12 -13.44 -1.22 -15.59
N THR A 13 -14.39 -0.43 -16.09
CA THR A 13 -14.27 0.26 -17.38
C THR A 13 -13.12 1.27 -17.37
N ALA A 14 -13.02 2.10 -16.34
CA ALA A 14 -11.92 3.03 -16.17
C ALA A 14 -10.55 2.33 -16.10
N ALA A 15 -10.47 1.24 -15.34
CA ALA A 15 -9.25 0.45 -15.22
C ALA A 15 -8.82 -0.17 -16.55
N LYS A 16 -9.75 -0.66 -17.38
CA LYS A 16 -9.47 -1.20 -18.72
C LYS A 16 -8.94 -0.14 -19.67
N GLU A 17 -9.53 1.06 -19.66
CA GLU A 17 -9.06 2.16 -20.52
C GLU A 17 -7.66 2.63 -20.10
N LEU A 18 -7.40 2.73 -18.80
CA LEU A 18 -6.07 3.07 -18.29
C LEU A 18 -5.04 1.99 -18.64
N ALA A 19 -5.41 0.72 -18.48
CA ALA A 19 -4.57 -0.43 -18.84
C ALA A 19 -4.19 -0.42 -20.33
N ARG A 20 -5.14 -0.09 -21.22
CA ARG A 20 -4.89 0.04 -22.66
C ARG A 20 -3.90 1.17 -22.98
N ARG A 21 -3.98 2.30 -22.27
CA ARG A 21 -3.06 3.45 -22.45
C ARG A 21 -1.65 3.14 -21.96
N GLU A 22 -1.53 2.39 -20.87
CA GLU A 22 -0.25 2.06 -20.24
C GLU A 22 0.40 0.77 -20.78
N GLY A 23 -0.28 0.01 -21.65
CA GLY A 23 0.21 -1.29 -22.11
C GLY A 23 0.27 -2.35 -21.00
N ALA A 24 -0.60 -2.24 -20.00
CA ALA A 24 -0.68 -3.14 -18.85
C ALA A 24 -2.00 -3.91 -18.84
N THR A 25 -2.14 -4.88 -17.93
CA THR A 25 -3.43 -5.55 -17.68
C THR A 25 -4.29 -4.75 -16.68
N ALA A 26 -5.61 -4.87 -16.77
CA ALA A 26 -6.52 -4.24 -15.81
C ALA A 26 -6.19 -4.63 -14.34
N GLY A 27 -5.85 -5.90 -14.10
CA GLY A 27 -5.44 -6.36 -12.77
C GLY A 27 -4.15 -5.72 -12.25
N GLN A 28 -3.16 -5.47 -13.12
CA GLN A 28 -1.94 -4.75 -12.74
C GLN A 28 -2.23 -3.29 -12.39
N VAL A 29 -3.09 -2.62 -13.17
CA VAL A 29 -3.51 -1.25 -12.89
C VAL A 29 -4.27 -1.16 -11.56
N VAL A 30 -5.25 -2.02 -11.34
CA VAL A 30 -6.02 -2.07 -10.09
C VAL A 30 -5.11 -2.36 -8.89
N SER A 31 -4.23 -3.35 -8.99
CA SER A 31 -3.28 -3.69 -7.92
C SER A 31 -2.35 -2.53 -7.59
N ARG A 32 -1.85 -1.81 -8.61
CA ARG A 32 -1.03 -0.62 -8.43
C ARG A 32 -1.81 0.48 -7.73
N LEU A 33 -3.03 0.80 -8.19
CA LEU A 33 -3.88 1.82 -7.59
C LEU A 33 -4.20 1.51 -6.13
N LEU A 34 -4.63 0.28 -5.83
CA LEU A 34 -4.88 -0.18 -4.47
C LEU A 34 -3.64 -0.03 -3.58
N ARG A 35 -2.45 -0.41 -4.08
CA ARG A 35 -1.20 -0.21 -3.33
C ARG A 35 -0.95 1.26 -3.04
N HIS A 36 -1.13 2.16 -4.01
CA HIS A 36 -0.92 3.59 -3.80
C HIS A 36 -1.89 4.15 -2.75
N SER A 37 -3.16 3.74 -2.79
CA SER A 37 -4.17 4.15 -1.81
C SER A 37 -3.88 3.62 -0.40
N LEU A 38 -3.47 2.35 -0.27
CA LEU A 38 -3.20 1.72 1.02
C LEU A 38 -1.86 2.16 1.66
N THR A 39 -0.88 2.55 0.84
CA THR A 39 0.44 3.02 1.33
C THR A 39 0.49 4.53 1.56
N GLY A 40 -0.54 5.28 1.16
CA GLY A 40 -0.53 6.74 1.26
C GLY A 40 0.59 7.40 0.46
N VAL A 41 1.15 6.74 -0.57
CA VAL A 41 2.29 7.24 -1.36
C VAL A 41 2.01 8.60 -2.03
N ASN A 42 0.74 8.96 -2.21
CA ASN A 42 0.29 10.25 -2.72
C ASN A 42 -0.37 11.18 -1.67
N MET A 43 -0.44 10.77 -0.40
CA MET A 43 -0.77 11.73 0.64
C MET A 43 0.43 12.67 0.78
N PRO A 44 0.23 14.01 0.88
CA PRO A 44 1.33 14.92 1.14
C PRO A 44 2.01 14.45 2.42
N VAL A 45 3.20 13.86 2.27
CA VAL A 45 4.06 13.51 3.39
C VAL A 45 4.26 14.82 4.14
N PRO A 46 3.81 14.96 5.40
CA PRO A 46 4.03 16.19 6.13
C PRO A 46 5.52 16.50 6.05
N SER A 47 5.83 17.64 5.42
CA SER A 47 7.17 18.09 5.10
C SER A 47 8.12 17.83 6.26
N ARG A 48 9.01 16.85 6.10
CA ARG A 48 10.22 16.64 6.91
C ARG A 48 10.06 16.92 8.41
N ALA A 49 8.94 16.53 9.01
CA ALA A 49 8.88 16.44 10.44
C ALA A 49 9.78 15.25 10.79
N HIS A 50 10.96 15.51 11.34
CA HIS A 50 11.76 14.48 11.98
C HIS A 50 10.80 13.63 12.83
N PRO A 51 10.77 12.30 12.65
CA PRO A 51 9.85 11.48 13.41
C PRO A 51 10.15 11.74 14.89
N LYS A 52 9.16 12.27 15.61
CA LYS A 52 9.31 12.55 17.04
C LYS A 52 9.79 11.27 17.70
N ALA A 53 10.81 11.36 18.54
CA ALA A 53 11.28 10.20 19.27
C ALA A 53 10.10 9.59 20.03
N VAL A 54 9.79 8.34 19.74
CA VAL A 54 8.74 7.58 20.43
C VAL A 54 9.45 6.63 21.38
N ALA A 55 9.13 6.70 22.66
CA ALA A 55 9.72 5.85 23.70
C ALA A 55 11.27 5.86 23.73
N GLY A 56 11.90 6.99 23.39
CA GLY A 56 13.37 7.13 23.38
C GLY A 56 14.08 6.63 22.12
N PHE A 57 13.33 6.18 21.10
CA PHE A 57 13.89 5.73 19.82
C PHE A 57 13.52 6.67 18.68
N VAL A 58 14.43 6.83 17.72
CA VAL A 58 14.16 7.51 16.44
C VAL A 58 13.65 6.46 15.45
N PRO A 59 12.39 6.53 15.00
CA PRO A 59 11.86 5.60 14.01
C PRO A 59 12.66 5.64 12.70
N PHE A 60 12.83 4.48 12.08
CA PHE A 60 13.38 4.40 10.73
C PHE A 60 12.48 5.15 9.73
N PRO A 61 13.07 5.73 8.67
CA PRO A 61 12.27 6.31 7.60
C PRO A 61 11.38 5.26 6.95
N ALA A 62 10.14 5.65 6.62
CA ALA A 62 9.21 4.77 5.92
C ALA A 62 9.79 4.32 4.58
N ARG A 63 9.66 3.03 4.26
CA ARG A 63 10.07 2.48 2.96
C ARG A 63 8.91 2.66 1.95
N PRO A 64 9.11 3.40 0.85
CA PRO A 64 8.04 3.61 -0.13
C PRO A 64 7.54 2.29 -0.73
N GLY A 65 6.22 2.15 -0.87
CA GLY A 65 5.59 1.00 -1.55
C GLY A 65 5.55 -0.33 -0.76
N VAL A 66 6.15 -0.37 0.44
CA VAL A 66 6.04 -1.50 1.37
C VAL A 66 4.79 -1.30 2.23
N VAL A 67 3.83 -2.22 2.10
CA VAL A 67 2.65 -2.28 2.97
C VAL A 67 2.98 -3.21 4.13
N ILE A 68 2.85 -2.72 5.36
CA ILE A 68 2.92 -3.53 6.57
C ILE A 68 1.52 -3.68 7.13
N THR A 69 1.06 -4.92 7.35
CA THR A 69 -0.24 -5.21 7.95
C THR A 69 -0.09 -5.55 9.43
N ASN A 70 -1.16 -5.34 10.23
CA ASN A 70 -1.15 -5.76 11.63
C ASN A 70 -0.98 -7.27 11.79
N GLU A 71 -1.45 -8.07 10.85
CA GLU A 71 -1.24 -9.52 10.84
C GLU A 71 0.26 -9.85 10.77
N GLN A 72 1.01 -9.20 9.88
CA GLN A 72 2.46 -9.39 9.79
C GLN A 72 3.16 -9.00 11.10
N VAL A 73 2.70 -7.93 11.76
CA VAL A 73 3.21 -7.52 13.07
C VAL A 73 2.92 -8.57 14.13
N ASN A 74 1.70 -9.11 14.16
CA ASN A 74 1.31 -10.14 15.12
C ASN A 74 2.08 -11.44 14.90
N THR A 75 2.22 -11.90 13.66
CA THR A 75 3.04 -13.09 13.35
C THR A 75 4.49 -12.92 13.82
N LEU A 76 5.07 -11.72 13.68
CA LEU A 76 6.41 -11.43 14.17
C LEU A 76 6.48 -11.45 15.71
N ARG A 77 5.47 -10.90 16.39
CA ARG A 77 5.37 -10.90 17.84
C ARG A 77 5.25 -12.32 18.40
N ASP A 78 4.41 -13.13 17.77
CA ASP A 78 4.22 -14.53 18.12
C ASP A 78 5.52 -15.33 17.92
N SER A 79 6.28 -15.09 16.84
CA SER A 79 7.55 -15.79 16.58
C SER A 79 8.66 -15.40 17.55
N GLU A 80 8.68 -14.15 18.02
CA GLU A 80 9.68 -13.64 18.96
C GLU A 80 9.26 -13.84 20.43
N GLY A 81 8.04 -14.34 20.69
CA GLY A 81 7.52 -14.60 22.03
C GLY A 81 7.15 -13.36 22.85
N ILE A 82 6.67 -12.29 22.18
CA ILE A 82 6.38 -10.96 22.79
C ILE A 82 4.90 -10.57 22.70
#